data_AF-A0AAU7Z5S7-F1
#
_entry.id   AF-A0AAU7Z5S7-F1
#
_cell.length_a   1.000
_cell.length_b   1.000
_cell.length_c   1.000
_cell.angle_alpha   90.00
_cell.angle_beta   90.00
_cell.angle_gamma   90.00
#
_symmetry.space_group_name_H-M   'P 1'
#
loop_
_entity.id
_entity.type
_entity.pdbx_description
1 polymer ?
#
loop_
_entity_poly.entity_id
_entity_poly.type
_entity_poly.pdbx_seq_one_letter_code
_entity_poly.pdbx_strand_id
1 'polypeptide(L)' 'MNTFRTRRPLLVNATQCLHPTLILTDSGQRKAYPGDWIIEGENRERYIVDNTFFQRTFAPIPWESSSEGRHYGS' A
#
# COMPACT_ATOMS: atom_id res chain seq x y z
N MET A 1 -22.08 -0.48 -13.10
CA MET A 1 -20.84 -0.57 -12.28
C MET A 1 -19.66 -0.53 -13.24
N ASN A 2 -19.07 0.64 -13.48
CA ASN A 2 -17.87 0.76 -14.31
C ASN A 2 -16.65 0.44 -13.46
N THR A 3 -16.08 -0.74 -13.67
CA THR A 3 -14.78 -1.12 -13.12
C THR A 3 -13.69 -0.43 -13.95
N PHE A 4 -13.37 0.80 -13.61
CA PHE A 4 -12.14 1.41 -14.09
C PHE A 4 -10.95 0.68 -13.43
N ARG A 5 -10.50 -0.41 -14.06
CA ARG A 5 -9.11 -0.85 -13.93
C ARG A 5 -8.27 0.17 -14.68
N THR A 6 -8.03 1.32 -14.06
CA THR A 6 -6.94 2.17 -14.51
C THR A 6 -5.69 1.31 -14.44
N ARG A 7 -5.03 1.10 -15.59
CA ARG A 7 -3.70 0.48 -15.71
C ARG A 7 -2.60 1.33 -15.05
N ARG A 8 -2.99 2.19 -14.11
CA ARG A 8 -2.11 3.09 -13.39
C ARG A 8 -1.56 2.29 -12.22
N PRO A 9 -0.23 2.11 -12.13
CA PRO A 9 0.35 1.58 -10.90
C PRO A 9 0.00 2.53 -9.76
N LEU A 10 -0.53 1.97 -8.66
CA LEU A 10 -0.84 2.71 -7.44
C LEU A 10 0.38 2.66 -6.53
N LEU A 11 0.79 3.83 -6.04
CA LEU A 11 1.82 3.89 -5.02
C LEU A 11 1.20 3.55 -3.67
N VAL A 12 1.91 2.72 -2.91
CA VAL A 12 1.50 2.32 -1.56
C VAL A 12 2.69 2.44 -0.62
N ASN A 13 2.39 2.72 0.64
CA ASN A 13 3.34 2.47 1.72
C ASN A 13 3.15 1.04 2.20
N ALA A 14 4.25 0.33 2.43
CA ALA A 14 4.23 -1.04 2.88
C ALA A 14 5.21 -1.22 4.03
N THR A 15 4.72 -1.80 5.13
CA THR A 15 5.53 -2.09 6.31
C THR A 15 5.32 -3.54 6.71
N GLN A 16 6.41 -4.29 6.86
CA GLN A 16 6.34 -5.64 7.39
C GLN A 16 6.09 -5.60 8.89
N CYS A 17 5.12 -6.39 9.32
CA CYS A 17 4.75 -6.55 10.71
C CYS A 17 5.80 -7.39 11.46
N LEU A 18 6.35 -6.85 12.55
CA LEU A 18 7.34 -7.54 13.39
C LEU A 18 6.72 -8.14 14.66
N HIS A 19 5.59 -7.59 15.09
CA HIS A 19 4.88 -7.98 16.31
C HIS A 19 3.37 -7.96 16.07
N PRO A 20 2.57 -8.83 16.71
CA PRO A 20 1.13 -8.84 16.53
C PRO A 20 0.52 -7.45 16.75
N THR A 21 -0.13 -6.91 15.73
CA THR A 21 -0.62 -5.53 15.71
C THR A 21 -2.08 -5.49 15.23
N LEU A 22 -2.92 -4.74 15.93
CA LEU A 22 -4.29 -4.46 15.47
C LEU A 22 -4.28 -3.19 14.60
N ILE A 23 -4.88 -3.29 13.41
CA ILE A 23 -5.07 -2.16 12.51
C ILE A 23 -6.56 -1.97 12.21
N LEU A 24 -6.95 -0.73 11.93
CA LEU A 24 -8.26 -0.43 11.36
C LEU A 24 -8.17 -0.51 9.84
N THR A 25 -9.07 -1.29 9.25
CA THR A 25 -9.28 -1.41 7.81
C THR A 25 -10.70 -0.94 7.47
N ASP A 26 -11.02 -0.77 6.19
CA ASP A 26 -12.38 -0.41 5.76
C ASP A 26 -13.41 -1.49 6.12
N SER A 27 -12.96 -2.73 6.32
CA SER A 27 -13.79 -3.87 6.77
C SER A 27 -13.81 -4.03 8.29
N GLY A 28 -13.35 -3.03 9.04
CA GLY A 28 -13.23 -3.04 10.49
C GLY A 28 -11.84 -3.43 10.99
N GLN A 29 -11.73 -3.76 12.28
CA GLN A 29 -10.46 -4.11 12.88
C GLN A 29 -9.95 -5.47 12.38
N ARG A 30 -8.65 -5.52 12.10
CA ARG A 30 -7.94 -6.73 11.69
C ARG A 30 -6.62 -6.84 12.46
N LYS A 31 -6.19 -8.08 12.71
CA LYS A 31 -4.93 -8.37 13.40
C LYS A 31 -3.91 -8.86 12.38
N ALA A 32 -2.78 -8.17 12.32
CA ALA A 32 -1.58 -8.59 11.59
C ALA A 32 -0.66 -9.38 12.52
N TYR A 33 0.05 -10.35 11.97
CA TYR A 33 1.02 -11.19 12.66
C TYR A 33 2.44 -10.95 12.12
N PRO A 34 3.48 -11.36 12.86
CA PRO A 34 4.85 -11.28 12.38
C PRO A 34 5.00 -11.94 10.99
N GLY A 35 5.58 -11.20 10.05
CA GLY A 35 5.77 -11.62 8.66
C GLY A 35 4.70 -11.14 7.68
N ASP A 36 3.52 -10.76 8.17
CA ASP A 36 2.50 -10.10 7.34
C ASP A 36 2.97 -8.72 6.88
N TRP A 37 2.43 -8.25 5.78
CA TRP A 37 2.62 -6.90 5.28
C TRP A 37 1.37 -6.06 5.48
N ILE A 38 1.54 -4.89 6.09
CA ILE A 38 0.49 -3.88 6.22
C ILE A 38 0.69 -2.91 5.07
N ILE A 39 -0.33 -2.78 4.22
CA ILE A 39 -0.33 -1.90 3.06
C ILE A 39 -1.23 -0.71 3.35
N GLU A 40 -0.74 0.51 3.07
CA GLU A 40 -1.50 1.75 3.09
C GLU A 40 -1.51 2.36 1.69
N GLY A 41 -2.69 2.48 1.10
CA GLY A 41 -2.86 3.08 -0.22
C GLY A 41 -3.02 4.60 -0.18
N GLU A 42 -3.20 5.21 -1.36
CA GLU A 42 -3.25 6.67 -1.54
C GLU A 42 -4.41 7.33 -0.78
N ASN A 43 -5.51 6.61 -0.52
CA ASN A 43 -6.68 7.12 0.19
C ASN A 43 -6.67 6.76 1.69
N ARG A 44 -5.50 6.37 2.23
CA ARG A 44 -5.33 5.90 3.61
C ARG A 44 -6.08 4.61 3.92
N GLU A 45 -6.55 3.90 2.90
CA GLU A 45 -7.08 2.55 3.06
C GLU A 45 -5.96 1.63 3.52
N ARG A 46 -6.29 0.73 4.45
CA ARG A 46 -5.32 -0.22 5.02
C ARG A 46 -5.80 -1.64 4.89
N TYR A 47 -4.89 -2.53 4.53
CA TYR A 47 -5.15 -3.96 4.44
C TYR A 47 -3.90 -4.76 4.75
N ILE A 48 -4.10 -6.04 5.05
CA ILE A 48 -3.04 -6.99 5.40
C ILE A 48 -2.93 -8.01 4.28
N VAL A 49 -1.71 -8.30 3.86
CA VAL A 49 -1.40 -9.39 2.93
C VAL A 49 -0.25 -10.23 3.47
N ASP A 50 -0.21 -11.50 3.11
CA ASP A 50 0.94 -12.33 3.43
C ASP A 50 2.16 -11.96 2.57
N ASN A 51 3.34 -12.44 2.99
CA ASN A 51 4.59 -12.15 2.29
C ASN A 51 4.61 -12.69 0.85
N THR A 52 4.01 -13.85 0.58
CA THR A 52 4.00 -14.44 -0.77
C THR A 52 3.22 -13.56 -1.74
N PHE A 53 2.03 -13.10 -1.32
CA PHE A 53 1.21 -12.18 -2.10
C PHE A 53 1.92 -10.84 -2.30
N PHE A 54 2.57 -10.31 -1.26
CA PHE A 54 3.28 -9.04 -1.33
C PHE A 54 4.37 -9.06 -2.40
N GLN A 55 5.29 -10.03 -2.32
CA GLN A 55 6.42 -10.14 -3.26
C GLN A 55 5.98 -10.36 -4.71
N ARG A 56 4.82 -10.99 -4.94
CA ARG A 56 4.26 -11.19 -6.29
C ARG A 56 3.60 -9.95 -6.87
N THR A 57 3.11 -9.05 -6.01
CA THR A 57 2.17 -7.98 -6.41
C THR A 57 2.81 -6.61 -6.40
N PHE A 58 3.74 -6.35 -5.47
CA PHE A 58 4.37 -5.05 -5.30
C PHE A 58 5.84 -5.10 -5.72
N ALA A 59 6.32 -4.00 -6.28
CA ALA A 59 7.72 -3.79 -6.58
C ALA A 59 8.19 -2.52 -5.87
N PRO A 60 9.40 -2.52 -5.27
CA PRO A 60 9.96 -1.30 -4.71
C PRO A 60 10.20 -0.29 -5.83
N ILE A 61 9.88 0.97 -5.56
CA ILE A 61 10.26 2.06 -6.45
C ILE A 61 11.67 2.53 -6.06
N PRO A 62 12.57 2.76 -7.03
CA PRO A 62 13.80 3.50 -6.78
C PRO A 62 13.40 4.89 -6.27
N TRP A 63 13.88 5.26 -5.08
CA TRP A 63 13.64 6.58 -4.51
C TRP A 63 14.32 7.64 -5.40
N GLU A 64 13.56 8.35 -6.22
CA GLU A 64 13.98 9.67 -6.67
C GLU A 64 13.50 10.69 -5.64
N SER A 65 14.45 11.41 -5.04
CA SER A 65 14.19 12.59 -4.23
C SER A 65 13.70 13.72 -5.14
N SER A 66 12.54 13.60 -5.77
CA SER A 66 12.01 14.68 -6.61
C SER A 66 11.41 15.76 -5.72
N SER A 67 12.26 16.66 -5.23
CA SER A 67 11.87 18.00 -4.80
C SER A 67 11.52 18.89 -6.00
N GLU A 68 10.77 18.37 -6.97
CA GLU A 68 10.16 19.16 -8.02
C GLU A 68 8.65 19.06 -7.83
N GLY A 69 8.08 20.12 -7.26
CA GLY A 69 6.66 20.35 -7.28
C GLY A 69 6.18 20.24 -8.71
N ARG A 70 5.33 19.25 -8.99
CA ARG A 70 4.68 19.12 -10.30
C ARG A 70 3.74 20.31 -10.47
N HIS A 71 4.23 21.39 -11.06
CA HIS A 71 3.39 22.43 -11.64
C HIS A 71 2.66 21.82 -12.84
N TYR A 72 1.40 21.44 -12.63
CA TYR A 72 0.48 21.20 -13.73
C TYR A 72 -0.20 22.52 -14.09
N GLY A 73 0.08 23.03 -15.30
CA GLY A 73 -0.72 24.06 -15.96
C GLY A 73 -0.01 25.41 -16.12
N SER A 74 0.44 25.68 -17.34
CA SER A 74 0.30 26.99 -17.99
C SER A 74 -0.67 26.82 -19.15
#